data_AF-A0A6A9T790-F1
#
_entry.id   AF-A0A6A9T790-F1
#
_cell.length_a   1.000
_cell.length_b   1.000
_cell.length_c   1.000
_cell.angle_alpha   90.00
_cell.angle_beta   90.00
_cell.angle_gamma   90.00
#
_symmetry.space_group_name_H-M   'P 1'
#
loop_
_entity.id
_entity.type
_entity.pdbx_description
1 polymer ?
#
loop_
_entity_poly.entity_id
_entity_poly.type
_entity_poly.pdbx_seq_one_letter_code
_entity_poly.pdbx_strand_id
1 'polypeptide(L)' 'MRPATKEVLLWGVIGGLSFLVLAQGYELLAEDPISAAVKAGVAIVVAVGAAVTTRQLQGRL' A
#
# COMPACT_ATOMS: atom_id res chain seq x y z
N MET A 1 -18.31 7.53 9.66
CA MET A 1 -16.95 7.96 9.24
C MET A 1 -17.08 9.21 8.36
N ARG A 2 -16.17 10.18 8.48
CA ARG A 2 -16.14 11.35 7.57
C ARG A 2 -15.72 10.90 6.16
N PRO A 3 -16.30 11.43 5.07
CA PRO A 3 -15.96 11.03 3.69
C PRO A 3 -14.46 11.06 3.39
N ALA A 4 -13.77 12.13 3.83
CA ALA A 4 -12.32 12.27 3.65
C ALA A 4 -11.50 11.16 4.35
N THR A 5 -11.93 10.72 5.54
CA THR A 5 -11.26 9.62 6.25
C THR A 5 -11.41 8.29 5.52
N LYS A 6 -12.57 8.06 4.91
CA LYS A 6 -12.80 6.86 4.08
C LYS A 6 -11.90 6.90 2.85
N GLU A 7 -11.80 8.05 2.18
CA GLU A 7 -10.97 8.21 0.99
C GLU A 7 -9.48 7.96 1.28
N VAL A 8 -8.95 8.56 2.34
CA VAL A 8 -7.57 8.33 2.80
C VAL A 8 -7.31 6.84 3.08
N LEU A 9 -8.24 6.17 3.76
CA LEU A 9 -8.11 4.75 4.06
C LEU A 9 -8.18 3.88 2.80
N LEU A 10 -9.08 4.20 1.87
CA LEU A 10 -9.21 3.48 0.60
C LEU A 10 -7.92 3.59 -0.22
N TRP A 11 -7.34 4.78 -0.33
CA TRP A 11 -6.06 4.96 -1.02
C TRP A 11 -4.92 4.19 -0.35
N GLY A 12 -4.89 4.13 0.98
CA GLY A 12 -3.97 3.27 1.71
C GLY A 12 -4.13 1.78 1.36
N VAL A 13 -5.37 1.27 1.38
CA VAL A 13 -5.68 -0.13 1.03
C VAL A 13 -5.30 -0.43 -0.42
N ILE A 14 -5.66 0.46 -1.35
CA ILE A 14 -5.31 0.32 -2.77
C ILE A 14 -3.79 0.24 -2.94
N GLY A 15 -3.03 1.17 -2.34
CA GLY A 15 -1.58 1.16 -2.42
C GLY A 15 -0.95 -0.12 -1.87
N GLY A 16 -1.39 -0.58 -0.70
CA GLY A 16 -0.90 -1.81 -0.08
C GLY A 16 -1.21 -3.07 -0.90
N LEU A 17 -2.43 -3.19 -1.43
CA LEU A 17 -2.82 -4.31 -2.28
C LEU A 17 -2.09 -4.28 -3.63
N SER A 18 -1.95 -3.11 -4.25
CA SER A 18 -1.16 -2.95 -5.48
C SER A 18 0.30 -3.37 -5.28
N PHE A 19 0.90 -3.04 -4.14
CA PHE A 19 2.24 -3.53 -3.80
C PHE A 19 2.29 -5.06 -3.72
N LEU A 20 1.32 -5.70 -3.05
CA LEU A 20 1.29 -7.17 -2.96
C LEU A 20 1.10 -7.84 -4.32
N VAL A 21 0.30 -7.24 -5.22
CA VAL A 21 0.16 -7.73 -6.60
C VAL A 21 1.49 -7.65 -7.35
N LEU A 22 2.20 -6.52 -7.23
CA LEU A 22 3.52 -6.35 -7.85
C LEU A 22 4.56 -7.31 -7.26
N ALA A 23 4.55 -7.51 -5.94
CA ALA A 23 5.44 -8.45 -5.26
C ALA A 23 5.21 -9.89 -5.73
N GLN A 24 3.95 -10.29 -5.96
CA GLN A 24 3.63 -11.58 -6.58
C GLN A 24 4.15 -11.66 -8.02
N GLY A 25 3.98 -10.60 -8.82
CA GLY A 25 4.52 -10.55 -10.18
C GLY A 25 6.04 -10.69 -10.23
N TYR A 26 6.76 -10.09 -9.26
CA TYR A 26 8.20 -10.27 -9.09
C TYR A 26 8.56 -11.73 -8.78
N GLU A 27 7.83 -12.38 -7.87
CA GLU A 27 8.08 -13.77 -7.50
C GLU A 27 7.80 -14.78 -8.63
N LEU A 28 6.95 -14.44 -9.59
CA LEU A 28 6.77 -15.27 -10.80
C LEU A 28 8.01 -15.27 -11.71
N LEU A 29 8.86 -14.25 -11.59
CA LEU A 29 10.06 -14.05 -12.41
C LEU A 29 11.36 -14.31 -11.65
N ALA A 30 11.32 -14.26 -10.32
CA ALA A 30 12.47 -14.41 -9.45
C ALA A 30 12.70 -15.89 -9.08
N GLU A 31 13.97 -16.27 -8.94
CA GLU A 31 14.37 -17.61 -8.48
C GLU A 31 14.22 -17.76 -6.96
N ASP A 32 14.45 -16.68 -6.21
CA ASP A 32 14.37 -16.63 -4.75
C ASP A 32 13.13 -15.86 -4.26
N PRO A 33 12.21 -16.50 -3.51
CA PRO A 33 11.02 -15.84 -3.00
C PRO A 33 11.31 -14.94 -1.79
N ILE A 34 10.55 -13.86 -1.65
CA ILE A 34 10.61 -12.98 -0.49
C ILE A 34 9.76 -13.59 0.62
N SER A 35 10.27 -13.58 1.86
CA SER A 35 9.52 -14.13 3.00
C SER A 35 8.16 -13.43 3.18
N ALA A 36 7.14 -14.20 3.53
CA ALA A 36 5.77 -13.68 3.68
C ALA A 36 5.68 -12.54 4.73
N ALA A 37 6.46 -12.65 5.81
CA ALA A 37 6.52 -11.63 6.86
C ALA A 37 7.09 -10.29 6.33
N VAL A 38 8.12 -10.34 5.49
CA VAL A 38 8.69 -9.12 4.88
C VAL A 38 7.69 -8.50 3.91
N LYS A 39 7.05 -9.30 3.06
CA LYS A 39 5.99 -8.80 2.15
C LYS A 39 4.86 -8.11 2.91
N ALA A 40 4.36 -8.74 3.97
CA ALA A 40 3.31 -8.17 4.81
C ALA A 40 3.76 -6.87 5.49
N GLY A 41 4.97 -6.84 6.05
CA GLY A 41 5.54 -5.65 6.68
C GLY A 41 5.65 -4.47 5.71
N VAL A 42 6.21 -4.70 4.52
CA VAL A 42 6.35 -3.65 3.50
C VAL A 42 4.99 -3.21 2.96
N ALA A 43 4.04 -4.14 2.78
CA ALA A 43 2.68 -3.79 2.36
C ALA A 43 1.99 -2.83 3.34
N ILE A 44 2.17 -3.04 4.65
CA ILE A 44 1.67 -2.13 5.69
C ILE A 44 2.34 -0.75 5.57
N VAL A 45 3.67 -0.71 5.40
CA VAL A 45 4.40 0.56 5.22
C VAL A 45 3.90 1.31 3.99
N VAL A 46 3.69 0.63 2.86
CA VAL A 46 3.15 1.22 1.63
C VAL A 46 1.73 1.73 1.84
N ALA A 47 0.88 0.96 2.51
CA ALA A 47 -0.50 1.37 2.81
C ALA A 47 -0.54 2.62 3.68
N VAL A 48 0.29 2.69 4.72
CA VAL A 48 0.41 3.88 5.57
C VAL A 48 0.98 5.06 4.79
N GLY A 49 2.01 4.84 3.98
CA GLY A 49 2.61 5.87 3.14
C GLY A 49 1.59 6.49 2.18
N ALA A 50 0.83 5.65 1.47
CA ALA A 50 -0.24 6.07 0.58
C ALA A 50 -1.34 6.85 1.31
N ALA A 51 -1.77 6.39 2.49
CA ALA A 51 -2.77 7.12 3.28
C ALA A 51 -2.23 8.51 3.74
N VAL A 52 -0.98 8.58 4.19
CA VAL A 52 -0.35 9.84 4.63
C VAL A 52 -0.21 10.82 3.47
N THR A 53 0.25 10.36 2.31
CA THR A 53 0.40 11.22 1.12
C THR A 53 -0.96 11.73 0.63
N THR A 54 -1.98 10.87 0.58
CA THR A 54 -3.36 11.30 0.26
C THR A 54 -3.83 12.38 1.22
N ARG A 55 -3.65 12.19 2.54
CA ARG A 55 -4.07 13.17 3.54
C ARG A 55 -3.33 14.50 3.41
N GLN A 56 -2.04 14.48 3.11
CA GLN A 56 -1.24 15.69 2.88
C GLN A 56 -1.68 16.44 1.63
N LEU A 57 -1.96 15.72 0.54
CA LEU A 57 -2.42 16.30 -0.72
C LEU A 57 -3.83 16.89 -0.60
N GLN A 58 -4.74 16.23 0.13
CA GLN A 58 -6.07 16.77 0.43
C GLN A 58 -6.03 18.08 1.24
N GLY A 59 -4.98 18.32 2.03
CA GLY A 59 -4.80 19.59 2.75
C GLY A 59 -4.24 20.72 1.88
N ARG A 60 -3.84 20.43 0.64
CA ARG A 60 -3.18 21.38 -0.27
C ARG A 60 -4.02 21.77 -1.50
N LEU A 61 -5.06 21.00 -1.82
CA LEU A 61 -6.00 21.23 -2.93
C LEU A 61 -7.30 21.83 -2.39
#